data_AF-A0A8S4A2N0-F1
#
_entry.id   AF-A0A8S4A2N0-F1
#
_cell.length_a   1.000
_cell.length_b   1.000
_cell.length_c   1.000
_cell.angle_alpha   90.00
_cell.angle_beta   90.00
_cell.angle_gamma   90.00
#
_symmetry.space_group_name_H-M   'P 1'
#
loop_
_entity.id
_entity.type
_entity.pdbx_description
1 polymer ?
#
loop_
_entity_poly.entity_id
_entity_poly.type
_entity_poly.pdbx_seq_one_letter_code
_entity_poly.pdbx_strand_id
1 'polypeptide(L)'
;GKKKKKSKVVKDRKKKEEQEKRALEEEQAKIQASADAKLQKIREAEERIIRAKQENEEKKKIRKVEMAELGEILERNRNMLKALNQSRRLQAKWARYMRCDGSPDPINQREINTYINLRLEDDSHNDAENVLKDSHLDLMLIEELQFILMDTPLDELPEKERMLCKETIEKLENLISIKLALVTFQLLCDNTPVANSESGNLQHAVTNDEIALCIWGNIVKNPRIKSIEFPEVHFTCEIPRMLTLSDCAVRVLYTKYDHYSSKSTAGIPRVKQREE
;
A
#
# COMPACT_ATOMS: atom_id res chain seq x y z
N GLY A 1 75.21 -35.44 83.82
CA GLY A 1 74.17 -34.39 83.82
C GLY A 1 73.15 -34.57 82.70
N LYS A 2 71.92 -35.02 83.00
CA LYS A 2 70.81 -35.22 82.04
C LYS A 2 69.44 -34.64 82.47
N LYS A 3 69.33 -33.97 83.64
CA LYS A 3 68.02 -33.59 84.23
C LYS A 3 67.53 -32.15 83.98
N LYS A 4 68.39 -31.15 83.74
CA LYS A 4 67.95 -29.73 83.57
C LYS A 4 67.42 -29.36 82.16
N LYS A 5 67.69 -30.16 81.12
CA LYS A 5 67.15 -29.93 79.76
C LYS A 5 65.68 -30.34 79.59
N LYS A 6 65.08 -31.08 80.54
CA LYS A 6 63.70 -31.60 80.41
C LYS A 6 62.58 -30.65 80.90
N SER A 7 62.87 -29.61 81.71
CA SER A 7 61.82 -28.77 82.35
C SER A 7 61.41 -27.53 81.53
N LYS A 8 62.35 -26.83 80.88
CA LYS A 8 62.04 -25.66 80.02
C LYS A 8 61.26 -26.06 78.77
N VAL A 9 61.57 -27.25 78.24
CA VAL A 9 60.88 -27.88 77.10
C VAL A 9 59.41 -28.20 77.41
N VAL A 10 59.05 -28.50 78.66
CA VAL A 10 57.67 -28.87 79.03
C VAL A 10 56.76 -27.65 79.20
N LYS A 11 57.28 -26.51 79.68
CA LYS A 11 56.50 -25.28 79.89
C LYS A 11 56.28 -24.49 78.59
N ASP A 12 57.28 -24.47 77.70
CA ASP A 12 57.12 -23.92 76.34
C ASP A 12 56.20 -24.79 75.49
N ARG A 13 56.24 -26.12 75.65
CA ARG A 13 55.34 -27.04 74.95
C ARG A 13 53.87 -26.83 75.34
N LYS A 14 53.56 -26.58 76.62
CA LYS A 14 52.19 -26.26 77.07
C LYS A 14 51.67 -24.90 76.56
N LYS A 15 52.50 -23.86 76.48
CA LYS A 15 52.10 -22.56 75.90
C LYS A 15 51.93 -22.64 74.39
N LYS A 16 52.76 -23.43 73.71
CA LYS A 16 52.62 -23.72 72.28
C LYS A 16 51.32 -24.48 72.00
N GLU A 17 51.00 -25.49 72.81
CA GLU A 17 49.76 -26.27 72.71
C GLU A 17 48.50 -25.42 72.97
N GLU A 18 48.54 -24.45 73.90
CA GLU A 18 47.39 -23.55 74.16
C GLU A 18 47.22 -22.48 73.07
N GLN A 19 48.32 -21.95 72.51
CA GLN A 19 48.28 -21.06 71.35
C GLN A 19 47.87 -21.80 70.07
N GLU A 20 48.32 -23.04 69.88
CA GLU A 20 47.83 -23.93 68.80
C GLU A 20 46.34 -24.20 68.97
N LYS A 21 45.85 -24.47 70.19
CA LYS A 21 44.42 -24.67 70.44
C LYS A 21 43.59 -23.43 70.10
N ARG A 22 44.01 -22.24 70.54
CA ARG A 22 43.30 -20.99 70.21
C ARG A 22 43.37 -20.64 68.73
N ALA A 23 44.51 -20.88 68.08
CA ALA A 23 44.64 -20.71 66.63
C ALA A 23 43.73 -21.69 65.86
N LEU A 24 43.63 -22.94 66.32
CA LEU A 24 42.75 -23.96 65.73
C LEU A 24 41.26 -23.59 65.93
N GLU A 25 40.89 -23.08 67.11
CA GLU A 25 39.52 -22.61 67.39
C GLU A 25 39.17 -21.35 66.58
N GLU A 26 40.10 -20.41 66.42
CA GLU A 26 39.89 -19.21 65.61
C GLU A 26 39.83 -19.52 64.10
N GLU A 27 40.62 -20.50 63.64
CA GLU A 27 40.56 -21.04 62.28
C GLU A 27 39.25 -21.80 62.04
N GLN A 28 38.81 -22.62 63.00
CA GLN A 28 37.50 -23.28 62.96
C GLN A 28 36.34 -22.28 62.96
N ALA A 29 36.43 -21.21 63.76
CA ALA A 29 35.43 -20.14 63.78
C ALA A 29 35.39 -19.36 62.45
N LYS A 30 36.55 -19.09 61.82
CA LYS A 30 36.60 -18.48 60.48
C LYS A 30 36.05 -19.40 59.40
N ILE A 31 36.31 -20.70 59.48
CA ILE A 31 35.77 -21.70 58.54
C ILE A 31 34.25 -21.81 58.70
N GLN A 32 33.74 -21.86 59.93
CA GLN A 32 32.29 -21.87 60.20
C GLN A 32 31.61 -20.57 59.73
N ALA A 33 32.16 -19.40 60.06
CA ALA A 33 31.61 -18.11 59.60
C ALA A 33 31.63 -17.97 58.06
N SER A 34 32.66 -18.49 57.39
CA SER A 34 32.75 -18.53 55.92
C SER A 34 31.74 -19.52 55.31
N ALA A 35 31.54 -20.67 55.94
CA ALA A 35 30.52 -21.65 55.53
C ALA A 35 29.10 -21.10 55.73
N ASP A 36 28.81 -20.45 56.85
CA ASP A 36 27.52 -19.85 57.15
C ASP A 36 27.21 -18.67 56.21
N ALA A 37 28.20 -17.82 55.92
CA ALA A 37 28.07 -16.73 54.96
C ALA A 37 27.83 -17.24 53.52
N LYS A 38 28.47 -18.34 53.12
CA LYS A 38 28.19 -19.00 51.82
C LYS A 38 26.78 -19.58 51.80
N LEU A 39 26.35 -20.22 52.88
CA LEU A 39 25.01 -20.80 53.00
C LEU A 39 23.90 -19.73 53.01
N GLN A 40 24.15 -18.56 53.61
CA GLN A 40 23.26 -17.41 53.52
C GLN A 40 23.18 -16.86 52.09
N LYS A 41 24.31 -16.67 51.40
CA LYS A 41 24.32 -16.22 49.99
C LYS A 41 23.60 -17.18 49.05
N ILE A 42 23.71 -18.49 49.28
CA ILE A 42 22.98 -19.50 48.50
C ILE A 42 21.47 -19.35 48.75
N ARG A 43 21.03 -19.25 50.02
CA ARG A 43 19.62 -19.03 50.36
C ARG A 43 19.05 -17.75 49.75
N GLU A 44 19.79 -16.65 49.82
CA GLU A 44 19.39 -15.36 49.19
C GLU A 44 19.35 -15.43 47.66
N ALA A 45 20.22 -16.24 47.03
CA ALA A 45 20.18 -16.46 45.59
C ALA A 45 18.97 -17.32 45.18
N GLU A 46 18.67 -18.38 45.94
CA GLU A 46 17.49 -19.23 45.75
C GLU A 46 16.19 -18.44 45.90
N GLU A 47 16.08 -17.61 46.95
CA GLU A 47 14.93 -16.73 47.17
C GLU A 47 14.75 -15.69 46.04
N ARG A 48 15.84 -15.17 45.46
CA ARG A 48 15.77 -14.28 44.30
C ARG A 48 15.28 -15.00 43.06
N ILE A 49 15.73 -16.23 42.83
CA ILE A 49 15.27 -17.05 41.71
C ILE A 49 13.78 -17.38 41.86
N ILE A 50 13.32 -17.73 43.07
CA ILE A 50 11.90 -18.02 43.34
C ILE A 50 11.05 -16.77 43.12
N ARG A 51 11.45 -15.60 43.65
CA ARG A 51 10.75 -14.32 43.43
C ARG A 51 10.68 -13.94 41.95
N ALA A 52 11.78 -14.06 41.21
CA ALA A 52 11.81 -13.77 39.78
C ALA A 52 10.91 -14.72 38.98
N LYS A 53 10.83 -16.00 39.37
CA LYS A 53 9.89 -16.96 38.76
C LYS A 53 8.43 -16.56 39.01
N GLN A 54 8.09 -16.20 40.25
CA GLN A 54 6.74 -15.76 40.62
C GLN A 54 6.33 -14.48 39.86
N GLU A 55 7.21 -13.48 39.78
CA GLU A 55 6.95 -12.24 39.05
C GLU A 55 6.76 -12.50 37.54
N ASN A 56 7.57 -13.38 36.96
CA ASN A 56 7.43 -13.77 35.54
C ASN A 56 6.12 -14.54 35.28
N GLU A 57 5.71 -15.41 36.20
CA GLU A 57 4.41 -16.09 36.11
C GLU A 57 3.26 -15.10 36.19
N GLU A 58 3.32 -14.12 37.08
CA GLU A 58 2.29 -13.09 37.21
C GLU A 58 2.21 -12.21 35.95
N LYS A 59 3.35 -11.76 35.43
CA LYS A 59 3.41 -11.04 34.13
C LYS A 59 2.81 -11.85 32.99
N LYS A 60 3.04 -13.17 32.95
CA LYS A 60 2.43 -14.06 31.95
C LYS A 60 0.92 -14.16 32.10
N LYS A 61 0.39 -14.16 33.32
CA LYS A 61 -1.07 -14.15 33.55
C LYS A 61 -1.68 -12.84 33.06
N ILE A 62 -1.09 -11.70 33.43
CA ILE A 62 -1.54 -10.37 33.00
C ILE A 62 -1.54 -10.29 31.47
N ARG A 63 -0.43 -10.67 30.82
CA ARG A 63 -0.34 -10.68 29.36
C ARG A 63 -1.38 -11.57 28.70
N LYS A 64 -1.75 -12.70 29.31
CA LYS A 64 -2.82 -13.56 28.76
C LYS A 64 -4.18 -12.86 28.79
N VAL A 65 -4.47 -12.12 29.87
CA VAL A 65 -5.70 -11.33 29.98
C VAL A 65 -5.71 -10.20 28.96
N GLU A 66 -4.63 -9.41 28.88
CA GLU A 66 -4.49 -8.33 27.89
C GLU A 66 -4.65 -8.83 26.44
N MET A 67 -4.07 -9.99 26.12
CA MET A 67 -4.20 -10.60 24.78
C MET A 67 -5.62 -11.09 24.50
N ALA A 68 -6.34 -11.58 25.52
CA ALA A 68 -7.73 -11.98 25.38
C ALA A 68 -8.63 -10.75 25.16
N GLU A 69 -8.46 -9.70 25.96
CA GLU A 69 -9.17 -8.42 25.79
C GLU A 69 -8.91 -7.80 24.41
N LEU A 70 -7.65 -7.77 23.97
CA LEU A 70 -7.30 -7.30 22.63
C LEU A 70 -7.96 -8.15 21.54
N GLY A 71 -8.01 -9.47 21.72
CA GLY A 71 -8.70 -10.38 20.82
C GLY A 71 -10.19 -10.06 20.70
N GLU A 72 -10.87 -9.82 21.82
CA GLU A 72 -12.28 -9.42 21.85
C GLU A 72 -12.52 -8.08 21.15
N ILE A 73 -11.65 -7.09 21.38
CA ILE A 73 -11.74 -5.78 20.73
C ILE A 73 -11.57 -5.92 19.20
N LEU A 74 -10.58 -6.69 18.76
CA LEU A 74 -10.32 -6.91 17.33
C LEU A 74 -11.48 -7.64 16.65
N GLU A 75 -12.03 -8.66 17.29
CA GLU A 75 -13.17 -9.41 16.76
C GLU A 75 -14.42 -8.54 16.68
N ARG A 76 -14.69 -7.75 17.72
CA ARG A 76 -15.77 -6.76 17.71
C ARG A 76 -15.60 -5.76 16.57
N ASN A 77 -14.41 -5.18 16.42
CA ASN A 77 -14.11 -4.23 15.35
C ASN A 77 -14.26 -4.86 13.96
N ARG A 78 -13.79 -6.09 13.79
CA ARG A 78 -13.94 -6.84 12.54
C ARG A 78 -15.41 -7.03 12.18
N ASN A 79 -16.25 -7.39 13.15
CA ASN A 79 -17.68 -7.58 12.92
C ASN A 79 -18.41 -6.27 12.63
N MET A 80 -18.06 -5.17 13.31
CA MET A 80 -18.58 -3.84 12.99
C MET A 80 -18.18 -3.41 11.57
N LEU A 81 -16.92 -3.58 11.18
CA LEU A 81 -16.46 -3.26 9.83
C LEU A 81 -17.17 -4.10 8.76
N LYS A 82 -17.36 -5.41 9.00
CA LYS A 82 -18.14 -6.26 8.10
C LYS A 82 -19.58 -5.76 7.93
N ALA A 83 -20.25 -5.41 9.02
CA ALA A 83 -21.63 -4.89 8.98
C ALA A 83 -21.71 -3.54 8.24
N LEU A 84 -20.75 -2.64 8.46
CA LEU A 84 -20.66 -1.37 7.75
C LEU A 84 -20.45 -1.57 6.25
N ASN A 85 -19.52 -2.43 5.85
CA ASN A 85 -19.28 -2.73 4.44
C ASN A 85 -20.52 -3.38 3.79
N GLN A 86 -21.18 -4.32 4.47
CA GLN A 86 -22.43 -4.91 3.99
C GLN A 86 -23.53 -3.87 3.79
N SER A 87 -23.70 -2.96 4.75
CA SER A 87 -24.68 -1.88 4.65
C SER A 87 -24.35 -0.94 3.49
N ARG A 88 -23.06 -0.61 3.29
CA ARG A 88 -22.58 0.21 2.16
C ARG A 88 -22.85 -0.46 0.82
N ARG A 89 -22.58 -1.76 0.68
CA ARG A 89 -22.89 -2.54 -0.54
C ARG A 89 -24.39 -2.57 -0.83
N LEU A 90 -25.22 -2.79 0.18
CA LEU A 90 -26.67 -2.79 0.03
C LEU A 90 -27.19 -1.42 -0.40
N GLN A 91 -26.66 -0.34 0.19
CA GLN A 91 -26.99 1.03 -0.20
C GLN A 91 -26.59 1.32 -1.65
N ALA A 92 -25.40 0.91 -2.08
CA ALA A 92 -24.95 1.08 -3.47
C ALA A 92 -25.87 0.34 -4.45
N LYS A 93 -26.23 -0.92 -4.13
CA LYS A 93 -27.18 -1.71 -4.93
C LYS A 93 -28.56 -1.05 -5.01
N TRP A 94 -29.04 -0.52 -3.88
CA TRP A 94 -30.32 0.21 -3.84
C TRP A 94 -30.27 1.52 -4.64
N ALA A 95 -29.19 2.29 -4.51
CA ALA A 95 -28.99 3.53 -5.25
C ALA A 95 -28.95 3.27 -6.77
N ARG A 96 -28.34 2.16 -7.20
CA ARG A 96 -28.36 1.72 -8.59
C ARG A 96 -29.78 1.35 -9.03
N TYR A 97 -30.49 0.53 -8.26
CA TYR A 97 -31.86 0.13 -8.57
C TYR A 97 -32.83 1.32 -8.70
N MET A 98 -32.64 2.36 -7.89
CA MET A 98 -33.45 3.57 -7.91
C MET A 98 -33.02 4.58 -8.99
N ARG A 99 -31.90 4.35 -9.68
CA ARG A 99 -31.39 5.26 -10.71
C ARG A 99 -32.24 5.12 -11.97
N CYS A 100 -32.73 6.23 -12.52
CA CYS A 100 -33.51 6.28 -13.76
C CYS A 100 -32.88 7.26 -14.75
N ASP A 101 -31.59 7.07 -15.03
CA ASP A 101 -30.81 7.92 -15.95
C ASP A 101 -30.56 7.26 -17.32
N GLY A 102 -30.97 6.00 -17.49
CA GLY A 102 -30.73 5.24 -18.72
C GLY A 102 -29.31 4.68 -18.85
N SER A 103 -28.47 4.79 -17.82
CA SER A 103 -27.14 4.20 -17.82
C SER A 103 -27.21 2.66 -17.72
N PRO A 104 -26.33 1.92 -18.42
CA PRO A 104 -26.34 0.45 -18.40
C PRO A 104 -25.85 -0.07 -17.06
N ASP A 105 -26.47 -1.12 -16.48
CA ASP A 105 -25.93 -1.78 -15.30
C ASP A 105 -24.61 -2.50 -15.66
N PRO A 106 -23.45 -2.10 -15.09
CA PRO A 106 -22.17 -2.69 -15.46
C PRO A 106 -22.02 -4.15 -15.00
N ILE A 107 -22.85 -4.61 -14.05
CA ILE A 107 -22.91 -6.02 -13.64
C ILE A 107 -23.67 -6.84 -14.69
N ASN A 108 -24.68 -6.25 -15.35
CA ASN A 108 -25.45 -6.92 -16.38
C ASN A 108 -24.67 -6.95 -17.71
N GLN A 109 -24.04 -8.10 -17.99
CA GLN A 109 -23.24 -8.29 -19.19
C GLN A 109 -23.97 -8.01 -20.50
N ARG A 110 -25.27 -8.26 -20.56
CA ARG A 110 -26.02 -7.97 -21.79
C ARG A 110 -26.11 -6.47 -22.03
N GLU A 111 -26.48 -5.71 -21.00
CA GLU A 111 -26.63 -4.25 -21.09
C GLU A 111 -25.29 -3.58 -21.39
N ILE A 112 -24.23 -3.92 -20.65
CA ILE A 112 -22.94 -3.27 -20.81
C ILE A 112 -22.29 -3.59 -22.15
N ASN A 113 -22.38 -4.83 -22.64
CA ASN A 113 -21.83 -5.16 -23.96
C ASN A 113 -22.63 -4.49 -25.09
N THR A 114 -23.96 -4.39 -24.96
CA THR A 114 -24.78 -3.62 -25.91
C THR A 114 -24.37 -2.14 -25.91
N TYR A 115 -24.21 -1.54 -24.73
CA TYR A 115 -23.74 -0.16 -24.59
C TYR A 115 -22.37 0.05 -25.26
N ILE A 116 -21.37 -0.78 -24.93
CA ILE A 116 -20.02 -0.69 -25.51
C ILE A 116 -20.07 -0.77 -27.03
N ASN A 117 -20.84 -1.71 -27.60
CA ASN A 117 -20.94 -1.89 -29.04
C ASN A 117 -21.62 -0.69 -29.72
N LEU A 118 -22.74 -0.21 -29.17
CA LEU A 118 -23.42 0.98 -29.68
C LEU A 118 -22.49 2.20 -29.66
N ARG A 119 -21.71 2.36 -28.58
CA ARG A 119 -20.75 3.46 -28.44
C ARG A 119 -19.61 3.33 -29.45
N LEU A 120 -19.15 2.12 -29.76
CA LEU A 120 -18.15 1.89 -30.81
C LEU A 120 -18.67 2.21 -32.21
N GLU A 121 -19.92 1.85 -32.50
CA GLU A 121 -20.58 2.04 -33.80
C GLU A 121 -21.07 3.49 -34.03
N ASP A 122 -21.29 4.27 -32.97
CA ASP A 122 -21.74 5.65 -33.11
C ASP A 122 -20.64 6.55 -33.68
N ASP A 123 -20.81 6.96 -34.93
CA ASP A 123 -19.94 7.91 -35.61
C ASP A 123 -20.45 9.37 -35.59
N SER A 124 -21.66 9.59 -35.06
CA SER A 124 -22.35 10.88 -35.13
C SER A 124 -21.98 11.87 -34.01
N HIS A 125 -21.54 11.36 -32.85
CA HIS A 125 -21.18 12.17 -31.66
C HIS A 125 -19.70 12.07 -31.30
N ASN A 126 -18.83 12.05 -32.31
CA ASN A 126 -17.38 11.89 -32.12
C ASN A 126 -16.61 13.21 -31.91
N ASP A 127 -17.31 14.35 -31.76
CA ASP A 127 -16.65 15.61 -31.38
C ASP A 127 -16.04 15.52 -29.97
N ALA A 128 -15.05 16.37 -29.72
CA ALA A 128 -14.24 16.29 -28.51
C ALA A 128 -15.08 16.49 -27.24
N GLU A 129 -16.02 17.44 -27.26
CA GLU A 129 -16.89 17.75 -26.12
C GLU A 129 -17.82 16.59 -25.77
N ASN A 130 -18.46 15.98 -26.77
CA ASN A 130 -19.35 14.84 -26.54
C ASN A 130 -18.57 13.59 -26.09
N VAL A 131 -17.41 13.30 -26.69
CA VAL A 131 -16.58 12.17 -26.26
C VAL A 131 -16.12 12.34 -24.81
N LEU A 132 -15.78 13.56 -24.36
CA LEU A 132 -15.42 13.78 -22.96
C LEU A 132 -16.62 13.59 -22.02
N LYS A 133 -17.83 14.02 -22.41
CA LYS A 133 -19.06 13.76 -21.64
C LYS A 133 -19.38 12.27 -21.55
N ASP A 134 -19.29 11.55 -22.65
CA ASP A 134 -19.57 10.11 -22.67
C ASP A 134 -18.51 9.33 -21.88
N SER A 135 -17.25 9.77 -21.96
CA SER A 135 -16.16 9.17 -21.18
C SER A 135 -16.36 9.37 -19.67
N HIS A 136 -17.05 10.43 -19.22
CA HIS A 136 -17.43 10.56 -17.82
C HIS A 136 -18.36 9.42 -17.38
N LEU A 137 -19.37 9.09 -18.21
CA LEU A 137 -20.25 7.96 -17.92
C LEU A 137 -19.48 6.63 -17.91
N ASP A 138 -18.58 6.39 -18.87
CA ASP A 138 -17.74 5.20 -18.88
C ASP A 138 -16.91 5.06 -17.59
N LEU A 139 -16.35 6.17 -17.10
CA LEU A 139 -15.59 6.20 -15.86
C LEU A 139 -16.46 5.93 -14.64
N MET A 140 -17.67 6.48 -14.58
CA MET A 140 -18.62 6.15 -13.50
C MET A 140 -18.94 4.65 -13.47
N LEU A 141 -19.10 4.01 -14.64
CA LEU A 141 -19.33 2.57 -14.74
C LEU A 141 -18.10 1.76 -14.27
N ILE A 142 -16.89 2.21 -14.61
CA ILE A 142 -15.63 1.63 -14.11
C ILE A 142 -15.56 1.75 -12.58
N GLU A 143 -15.86 2.92 -12.01
CA GLU A 143 -15.84 3.14 -10.56
C GLU A 143 -16.82 2.22 -9.81
N GLU A 144 -18.00 1.97 -10.37
CA GLU A 144 -18.97 1.02 -9.80
C GLU A 144 -18.41 -0.41 -9.77
N LEU A 145 -17.76 -0.85 -10.85
CA LEU A 145 -17.11 -2.17 -10.89
C LEU A 145 -15.92 -2.27 -9.94
N GLN A 146 -15.09 -1.22 -9.87
CA GLN A 146 -13.97 -1.15 -8.93
C GLN A 146 -14.44 -1.17 -7.48
N PHE A 147 -15.53 -0.46 -7.18
CA PHE A 147 -16.15 -0.48 -5.86
C PHE A 147 -16.57 -1.91 -5.46
N ILE A 148 -17.20 -2.66 -6.36
CA ILE A 148 -17.58 -4.06 -6.12
C ILE A 148 -16.34 -4.92 -5.83
N LEU A 149 -15.29 -4.77 -6.63
CA LEU A 149 -14.04 -5.54 -6.50
C LEU A 149 -13.29 -5.25 -5.19
N MET A 150 -13.32 -4.00 -4.72
CA MET A 150 -12.62 -3.55 -3.52
C MET A 150 -13.42 -3.79 -2.24
N ASP A 151 -14.73 -3.57 -2.27
CA ASP A 151 -15.58 -3.66 -1.07
C ASP A 151 -16.12 -5.07 -0.81
N THR A 152 -16.14 -5.94 -1.82
CA THR A 152 -16.63 -7.31 -1.64
C THR A 152 -15.49 -8.26 -1.27
N PRO A 153 -15.57 -8.94 -0.11
CA PRO A 153 -14.58 -9.92 0.31
C PRO A 153 -14.35 -11.04 -0.72
N LEU A 154 -13.14 -11.62 -0.74
CA LEU A 154 -12.77 -12.66 -1.71
C LEU A 154 -13.64 -13.92 -1.61
N ASP A 155 -14.11 -14.22 -0.40
CA ASP A 155 -15.01 -15.33 -0.06
C ASP A 155 -16.46 -15.08 -0.50
N GLU A 156 -16.88 -13.82 -0.61
CA GLU A 156 -18.25 -13.46 -0.99
C GLU A 156 -18.41 -13.21 -2.51
N LEU A 157 -17.33 -12.91 -3.24
CA LEU A 157 -17.34 -12.65 -4.68
C LEU A 157 -16.75 -13.83 -5.48
N PRO A 158 -17.57 -14.59 -6.23
CA PRO A 158 -17.09 -15.69 -7.05
C PRO A 158 -16.02 -15.24 -8.04
N GLU A 159 -15.00 -16.09 -8.24
CA GLU A 159 -13.88 -15.73 -9.12
C GLU A 159 -14.33 -15.43 -10.56
N LYS A 160 -15.36 -16.10 -11.05
CA LYS A 160 -15.94 -15.82 -12.37
C LYS A 160 -16.49 -14.39 -12.47
N GLU A 161 -17.20 -13.92 -11.45
CA GLU A 161 -17.77 -12.57 -11.42
C GLU A 161 -16.67 -11.51 -11.27
N ARG A 162 -15.64 -11.81 -10.47
CA ARG A 162 -14.45 -10.96 -10.35
C ARG A 162 -13.74 -10.78 -11.68
N MET A 163 -13.48 -11.89 -12.39
CA MET A 163 -12.84 -11.85 -13.70
C MET A 163 -13.67 -11.08 -14.70
N LEU A 164 -14.98 -11.31 -14.71
CA LEU A 164 -15.92 -10.59 -15.56
C LEU A 164 -15.90 -9.07 -15.30
N CYS A 165 -15.91 -8.64 -14.03
CA CYS A 165 -15.80 -7.22 -13.69
C CYS A 165 -14.50 -6.61 -14.23
N LYS A 166 -13.37 -7.31 -14.07
CA LYS A 166 -12.07 -6.86 -14.59
C LYS A 166 -12.06 -6.77 -16.12
N GLU A 167 -12.62 -7.75 -16.81
CA GLU A 167 -12.74 -7.74 -18.27
C GLU A 167 -13.63 -6.59 -18.74
N THR A 168 -14.74 -6.30 -18.05
CA THR A 168 -15.61 -5.16 -18.37
C THR A 168 -14.90 -3.83 -18.13
N ILE A 169 -14.15 -3.68 -17.03
CA ILE A 169 -13.30 -2.49 -16.80
C ILE A 169 -12.33 -2.29 -17.96
N GLU A 170 -11.59 -3.34 -18.34
CA GLU A 170 -10.62 -3.26 -19.43
C GLU A 170 -11.27 -2.87 -20.77
N LYS A 171 -12.47 -3.41 -21.06
CA LYS A 171 -13.24 -3.03 -22.26
C LYS A 171 -13.63 -1.56 -22.24
N LEU A 172 -14.10 -1.03 -21.11
CA LEU A 172 -14.46 0.39 -20.98
C LEU A 172 -13.22 1.31 -21.08
N GLU A 173 -12.11 0.95 -20.45
CA GLU A 173 -10.84 1.71 -20.57
C GLU A 173 -10.34 1.76 -22.02
N ASN A 174 -10.44 0.62 -22.72
CA ASN A 174 -10.11 0.54 -24.14
C ASN A 174 -11.09 1.35 -24.99
N LEU A 175 -12.39 1.32 -24.66
CA LEU A 175 -13.42 2.11 -25.34
C LEU A 175 -13.13 3.61 -25.25
N ILE A 176 -12.83 4.12 -24.05
CA ILE A 176 -12.43 5.53 -23.84
C ILE A 176 -11.19 5.85 -24.67
N SER A 177 -10.16 4.98 -24.61
CA SER A 177 -8.92 5.16 -25.37
C SER A 177 -9.15 5.25 -26.88
N ILE A 178 -10.01 4.39 -27.43
CA ILE A 178 -10.36 4.36 -28.85
C ILE A 178 -11.05 5.67 -29.26
N LYS A 179 -12.05 6.13 -28.51
CA LYS A 179 -12.75 7.38 -28.87
C LYS A 179 -11.87 8.61 -28.73
N LEU A 180 -11.05 8.71 -27.68
CA LEU A 180 -10.07 9.81 -27.55
C LEU A 180 -9.06 9.82 -28.71
N ALA A 181 -8.63 8.65 -29.17
CA ALA A 181 -7.76 8.53 -30.34
C ALA A 181 -8.50 8.94 -31.63
N LEU A 182 -9.77 8.58 -31.78
CA LEU A 182 -10.59 8.96 -32.92
C LEU A 182 -10.81 10.47 -32.97
N VAL A 183 -11.12 11.12 -31.84
CA VAL A 183 -11.21 12.58 -31.73
C VAL A 183 -9.88 13.23 -32.12
N THR A 184 -8.77 12.69 -31.61
CA THR A 184 -7.43 13.16 -31.99
C THR A 184 -7.23 13.09 -33.50
N PHE A 185 -7.60 11.97 -34.12
CA PHE A 185 -7.48 11.78 -35.56
C PHE A 185 -8.35 12.77 -36.34
N GLN A 186 -9.62 12.94 -35.97
CA GLN A 186 -10.53 13.88 -36.61
C GLN A 186 -10.02 15.32 -36.53
N LEU A 187 -9.56 15.77 -35.36
CA LEU A 187 -8.98 17.10 -35.15
C LEU A 187 -7.67 17.33 -35.94
N LEU A 188 -6.95 16.28 -36.32
CA LEU A 188 -5.75 16.34 -37.16
C LEU A 188 -6.04 16.26 -38.66
N CYS A 189 -7.23 15.78 -39.04
CA CYS A 189 -7.69 15.75 -40.43
C CYS A 189 -8.48 17.01 -40.80
N ASP A 190 -9.33 17.52 -39.92
CA ASP A 190 -10.12 18.74 -40.14
C ASP A 190 -9.70 19.86 -39.19
N ASN A 191 -8.55 20.46 -39.52
CA ASN A 191 -7.87 21.44 -38.67
C ASN A 191 -8.39 22.86 -38.93
N THR A 192 -9.25 23.02 -39.95
CA THR A 192 -9.68 24.33 -40.46
C THR A 192 -10.48 25.15 -39.46
N PRO A 193 -11.38 24.59 -38.61
CA PRO A 193 -12.11 25.38 -37.63
C PRO A 193 -11.31 25.66 -36.36
N VAL A 194 -10.16 25.00 -36.17
CA VAL A 194 -9.41 24.98 -34.89
C VAL A 194 -7.98 25.50 -35.03
N ALA A 195 -7.63 26.03 -36.20
CA ALA A 195 -6.38 26.72 -36.42
C ALA A 195 -6.35 28.02 -35.61
N ASN A 196 -5.31 28.18 -34.79
CA ASN A 196 -5.08 29.37 -34.01
C ASN A 196 -4.80 30.56 -34.94
N SER A 197 -5.60 31.63 -34.83
CA SER A 197 -5.55 32.76 -35.77
C SER A 197 -4.24 33.56 -35.71
N GLU A 198 -3.48 33.47 -34.62
CA GLU A 198 -2.21 34.18 -34.44
C GLU A 198 -1.02 33.38 -34.97
N SER A 199 -0.96 32.08 -34.67
CA SER A 199 0.15 31.21 -35.08
C SER A 199 -0.05 30.51 -36.43
N GLY A 200 -1.31 30.39 -36.88
CA GLY A 200 -1.73 29.61 -38.05
C GLY A 200 -1.61 28.09 -37.86
N ASN A 201 -1.19 27.62 -36.68
CA ASN A 201 -1.09 26.20 -36.35
C ASN A 201 -2.36 25.69 -35.68
N LEU A 202 -2.56 24.37 -35.72
CA LEU A 202 -3.60 23.74 -34.91
C LEU A 202 -3.21 23.83 -33.43
N GLN A 203 -4.10 24.36 -32.60
CA GLN A 203 -3.93 24.36 -31.15
C GLN A 203 -5.31 24.33 -30.49
N HIS A 204 -5.61 23.21 -29.83
CA HIS A 204 -6.91 22.97 -29.22
C HIS A 204 -6.77 22.27 -27.88
N ALA A 205 -7.63 22.62 -26.93
CA ALA A 205 -7.72 21.98 -25.64
C ALA A 205 -9.19 21.79 -25.28
N VAL A 206 -9.54 20.55 -24.90
CA VAL A 206 -10.85 20.22 -24.34
C VAL A 206 -10.62 19.48 -23.04
N THR A 207 -11.32 19.92 -21.99
CA THR A 207 -11.09 19.45 -20.62
C THR A 207 -12.42 19.26 -19.90
N ASN A 208 -12.49 18.22 -19.09
CA ASN A 208 -13.48 18.06 -18.03
C ASN A 208 -12.77 17.72 -16.72
N ASP A 209 -13.53 17.34 -15.69
CA ASP A 209 -12.95 17.05 -14.39
C ASP A 209 -12.04 15.81 -14.41
N GLU A 210 -12.27 14.83 -15.29
CA GLU A 210 -11.51 13.56 -15.29
C GLU A 210 -10.41 13.48 -16.36
N ILE A 211 -10.58 14.18 -17.48
CA ILE A 211 -9.80 14.06 -18.72
C ILE A 211 -9.52 15.45 -19.28
N ALA A 212 -8.28 15.67 -19.71
CA ALA A 212 -7.93 16.77 -20.56
C ALA A 212 -7.19 16.27 -21.81
N LEU A 213 -7.71 16.65 -22.98
CA LEU A 213 -7.13 16.36 -24.28
C LEU A 213 -6.68 17.68 -24.91
N CYS A 214 -5.38 17.82 -25.11
CA CYS A 214 -4.81 18.96 -25.82
C CYS A 214 -4.03 18.49 -27.04
N ILE A 215 -4.20 19.18 -28.16
CA ILE A 215 -3.57 18.84 -29.43
C ILE A 215 -2.96 20.09 -30.03
N TRP A 216 -1.71 19.96 -30.43
CA TRP A 216 -1.01 20.94 -31.24
C TRP A 216 -0.54 20.30 -32.53
N GLY A 217 -0.74 20.95 -33.67
CA GLY A 217 -0.33 20.48 -34.98
C GLY A 217 0.48 21.53 -35.72
N ASN A 218 1.65 21.13 -36.22
CA ASN A 218 2.57 22.02 -36.95
C ASN A 218 2.18 22.17 -38.43
N ILE A 219 1.26 23.09 -38.72
CA ILE A 219 0.78 23.35 -40.08
C ILE A 219 1.72 24.33 -40.80
N VAL A 220 2.12 25.42 -40.15
CA VAL A 220 2.87 26.53 -40.75
C VAL A 220 4.37 26.22 -40.88
N LYS A 221 4.90 25.29 -40.09
CA LYS A 221 6.33 24.91 -40.05
C LYS A 221 7.27 26.10 -39.80
N ASN A 222 6.92 26.94 -38.84
CA ASN A 222 7.66 28.15 -38.52
C ASN A 222 8.79 27.86 -37.50
N PRO A 223 10.08 27.99 -37.89
CA PRO A 223 11.21 27.72 -36.99
C PRO A 223 11.38 28.72 -35.86
N ARG A 224 10.56 29.78 -35.82
CA ARG A 224 10.54 30.75 -34.70
C ARG A 224 9.71 30.26 -33.53
N ILE A 225 8.88 29.24 -33.71
CA ILE A 225 8.12 28.62 -32.61
C ILE A 225 9.10 27.91 -31.70
N LYS A 226 9.10 28.26 -30.42
CA LYS A 226 10.01 27.70 -29.41
C LYS A 226 9.28 26.87 -28.36
N SER A 227 8.00 27.15 -28.13
CA SER A 227 7.19 26.47 -27.13
C SER A 227 5.73 26.34 -27.57
N ILE A 228 5.04 25.37 -26.97
CA ILE A 228 3.59 25.18 -27.01
C ILE A 228 3.09 25.35 -25.57
N GLU A 229 1.98 26.05 -25.41
CA GLU A 229 1.36 26.28 -24.11
C GLU A 229 -0.11 25.85 -24.15
N PHE A 230 -0.53 25.08 -23.15
CA PHE A 230 -1.93 24.75 -22.89
C PHE A 230 -2.26 25.25 -21.48
N PRO A 231 -2.72 26.52 -21.36
CA PRO A 231 -3.02 27.13 -20.06
C PRO A 231 -4.06 26.35 -19.24
N GLU A 232 -4.99 25.67 -19.92
CA GLU A 232 -6.09 24.89 -19.34
C GLU A 232 -5.59 23.77 -18.43
N VAL A 233 -4.43 23.20 -18.74
CA VAL A 233 -3.79 22.12 -17.97
C VAL A 233 -2.47 22.53 -17.33
N HIS A 234 -2.16 23.84 -17.34
CA HIS A 234 -0.87 24.38 -16.88
C HIS A 234 0.35 23.67 -17.50
N PHE A 235 0.24 23.32 -18.79
CA PHE A 235 1.27 22.59 -19.50
C PHE A 235 2.00 23.49 -20.49
N THR A 236 3.33 23.44 -20.45
CA THR A 236 4.20 24.09 -21.42
C THR A 236 5.24 23.10 -21.90
N CYS A 237 5.50 23.08 -23.20
CA CYS A 237 6.49 22.20 -23.81
C CYS A 237 7.38 23.01 -24.75
N GLU A 238 8.69 22.92 -24.57
CA GLU A 238 9.65 23.46 -25.53
C GLU A 238 9.75 22.54 -26.75
N ILE A 239 9.68 23.10 -27.95
CA ILE A 239 9.79 22.33 -29.18
C ILE A 239 11.23 22.42 -29.72
N PRO A 240 11.93 21.29 -29.89
CA PRO A 240 13.17 21.26 -30.63
C PRO A 240 13.01 21.81 -32.05
N ARG A 241 13.94 22.67 -32.47
CA ARG A 241 13.91 23.31 -33.81
C ARG A 241 13.71 22.32 -34.96
N MET A 242 14.23 21.10 -34.87
CA MET A 242 14.07 20.07 -35.91
C MET A 242 12.58 19.68 -36.13
N LEU A 243 11.78 19.64 -35.06
CA LEU A 243 10.35 19.32 -35.15
C LEU A 243 9.54 20.49 -35.69
N THR A 244 9.96 21.74 -35.44
CA THR A 244 9.28 22.93 -35.97
C THR A 244 9.30 23.03 -37.50
N LEU A 245 10.18 22.31 -38.17
CA LEU A 245 10.28 22.24 -39.63
C LEU A 245 9.63 20.97 -40.22
N SER A 246 9.18 20.05 -39.36
CA SER A 246 8.67 18.74 -39.75
C SER A 246 7.14 18.69 -39.62
N ASP A 247 6.51 17.81 -40.40
CA ASP A 247 5.10 17.44 -40.21
C ASP A 247 4.97 16.67 -38.90
N CYS A 248 4.57 17.36 -37.83
CA CYS A 248 4.43 16.77 -36.52
C CYS A 248 3.23 17.34 -35.78
N ALA A 249 2.71 16.53 -34.86
CA ALA A 249 1.70 16.92 -33.91
C ALA A 249 2.10 16.45 -32.52
N VAL A 250 1.69 17.19 -31.51
CA VAL A 250 1.87 16.87 -30.11
C VAL A 250 0.50 16.70 -29.50
N ARG A 251 0.24 15.51 -28.93
CA ARG A 251 -0.94 15.26 -28.11
C ARG A 251 -0.53 15.21 -26.64
N VAL A 252 -1.17 16.03 -25.84
CA VAL A 252 -1.11 15.99 -24.38
C VAL A 252 -2.43 15.37 -23.90
N LEU A 253 -2.33 14.27 -23.18
CA LEU A 253 -3.49 13.60 -22.60
C LEU A 253 -3.25 13.48 -21.10
N TYR A 254 -4.09 14.13 -20.32
CA TYR A 254 -4.13 14.00 -18.87
C TYR A 254 -5.41 13.25 -18.49
N THR A 255 -5.26 12.19 -17.70
CA THR A 255 -6.37 11.39 -17.18
C THR A 255 -6.19 11.21 -15.68
N LYS A 256 -7.25 11.39 -14.89
CA LYS A 256 -7.23 11.11 -13.44
C LYS A 256 -7.17 9.62 -13.13
N TYR A 257 -7.51 8.77 -14.10
CA TYR A 257 -7.43 7.32 -14.03
C TYR A 257 -6.25 6.79 -14.85
N ASP A 258 -5.79 5.59 -14.52
CA ASP A 258 -4.66 4.93 -15.18
C ASP A 258 -5.12 3.81 -16.12
N HIS A 259 -5.22 4.15 -17.41
CA HIS A 259 -5.56 3.22 -18.49
C HIS A 259 -4.35 2.48 -19.09
N TYR A 260 -3.16 2.64 -18.51
CA TYR A 260 -1.92 2.00 -18.97
C TYR A 260 -1.32 1.02 -17.96
N SER A 261 -1.68 1.09 -16.67
CA SER A 261 -1.21 0.17 -15.64
C SER A 261 -1.42 -1.29 -16.01
N SER A 262 -2.60 -1.65 -16.51
CA SER A 262 -2.95 -3.00 -16.97
C SER A 262 -2.10 -3.47 -18.16
N LYS A 263 -1.61 -2.52 -18.97
CA LYS A 263 -0.76 -2.76 -20.15
C LYS A 263 0.74 -2.79 -19.82
N SER A 264 1.11 -2.42 -18.58
CA SER A 264 2.50 -2.33 -18.17
C SER A 264 3.08 -3.71 -17.82
N THR A 265 4.12 -4.11 -18.56
CA THR A 265 4.89 -5.32 -18.27
C THR A 265 5.69 -5.22 -16.96
N ALA A 266 5.87 -4.00 -16.42
CA ALA A 266 6.56 -3.77 -15.15
C ALA A 266 5.70 -4.13 -13.93
N GLY A 267 4.38 -4.31 -14.09
CA GLY A 267 3.47 -4.67 -13.00
C GLY A 267 3.57 -6.14 -12.56
N ILE A 268 4.20 -7.01 -13.35
CA ILE A 268 4.37 -8.43 -13.02
C ILE A 268 5.73 -8.59 -12.31
N PRO A 269 5.74 -8.96 -11.01
CA PRO A 269 6.99 -9.21 -10.30
C PRO A 269 7.81 -10.28 -11.02
N ARG A 270 9.05 -9.97 -11.38
CA ARG A 270 9.95 -10.98 -11.97
C ARG A 270 10.21 -12.06 -10.94
N VAL A 271 9.69 -13.27 -11.19
CA VAL A 271 9.96 -14.43 -10.35
C VAL A 271 11.43 -14.80 -10.52
N LYS A 272 12.22 -14.70 -9.45
CA LYS A 272 13.61 -15.17 -9.45
C LYS A 272 13.59 -16.69 -9.69
N GLN A 273 14.11 -17.13 -10.84
CA GLN A 273 14.30 -18.55 -11.08
C GLN A 273 15.24 -19.09 -9.99
N ARG A 274 14.86 -20.21 -9.37
CA ARG A 274 15.79 -20.93 -8.49
C ARG A 274 16.86 -21.53 -9.39
N GLU A 275 18.11 -21.16 -9.14
CA GLU A 275 19.27 -21.86 -9.72
C GLU A 275 19.21 -23.31 -9.23
N GLU A 276 19.18 -24.26 -10.17
CA GLU A 276 19.31 -25.70 -9.92
C GLU A 276 20.72 -26.07 -9.47
#